data_AF-A0A7K4QAG5-F1
#
_entry.id   AF-A0A7K4QAG5-F1
#
_cell.length_a   1.000
_cell.length_b   1.000
_cell.length_c   1.000
_cell.angle_alpha   90.00
_cell.angle_beta   90.00
_cell.angle_gamma   90.00
#
_symmetry.space_group_name_H-M   'P 1'
#
loop_
_entity.id
_entity.type
_entity.pdbx_description
1 polymer ?
#
loop_
_entity_poly.entity_id
_entity_poly.type
_entity_poly.pdbx_seq_one_letter_code
_entity_poly.pdbx_strand_id
1 'polypeptide(L)'
;EYRATYGDRPVWHGYRRNHKGSVPPQSPRKACLRRGRPVGNPCPICRDRNLLVDFRNVKLLDQFICPHSGVIFHPIHTGICLKQHKRLSQAIAQAQDHGKPQTPNLNHSQPCWAPPKPFNLPSPGLLWLQVPFVPVPEEDFSNQHAAVGKTPPAPALREPGQAWYPWYEWQQPPAAEVARMRRLYRGFLKEDYPDTPPS
;
A
#
# COMPACT_ATOMS: atom_id res chain seq x y z
N GLU A 1 -7.33 -21.69 29.93
CA GLU A 1 -8.57 -20.93 29.65
C GLU A 1 -9.01 -21.02 28.19
N TYR A 2 -8.23 -20.54 27.21
CA TYR A 2 -8.63 -20.54 25.78
C TYR A 2 -9.14 -21.90 25.26
N ARG A 3 -8.38 -22.99 25.48
CA ARG A 3 -8.74 -24.34 25.03
C ARG A 3 -10.03 -24.87 25.67
N ALA A 4 -10.32 -24.47 26.91
CA ALA A 4 -11.57 -24.85 27.58
C ALA A 4 -12.78 -24.12 26.99
N THR A 5 -12.61 -22.88 26.54
CA THR A 5 -13.68 -22.05 25.97
C THR A 5 -14.01 -22.38 24.51
N TYR A 6 -12.99 -22.56 23.66
CA TYR A 6 -13.18 -22.74 22.21
C TYR A 6 -12.83 -24.15 21.70
N GLY A 7 -11.99 -24.89 22.43
CA GLY A 7 -11.49 -26.20 22.00
C GLY A 7 -10.67 -26.09 20.71
N ASP A 8 -10.96 -26.99 19.77
CA ASP A 8 -10.29 -27.07 18.47
C ASP A 8 -11.05 -26.30 17.35
N ARG A 9 -12.19 -25.68 17.69
CA ARG A 9 -12.99 -24.91 16.75
C ARG A 9 -12.51 -23.46 16.66
N PRO A 10 -12.68 -22.78 15.52
CA PRO A 10 -12.27 -21.38 15.38
C PRO A 10 -13.15 -20.49 16.26
N VAL A 11 -12.57 -19.38 16.74
CA VAL A 11 -13.21 -18.46 17.70
C VAL A 11 -14.61 -17.98 17.26
N TRP A 12 -14.79 -17.78 15.95
CA TRP A 12 -16.03 -17.25 15.39
C TRP A 12 -17.13 -18.32 15.15
N HIS A 13 -16.85 -19.62 15.34
CA HIS A 13 -17.79 -20.70 15.01
C HIS A 13 -19.09 -20.66 15.83
N GLY A 14 -19.01 -20.32 17.12
CA GLY A 14 -20.18 -20.26 18.01
C GLY A 14 -20.96 -18.94 17.92
N TYR A 15 -20.57 -18.03 17.02
CA TYR A 15 -21.15 -16.69 16.98
C TYR A 15 -22.26 -16.57 15.93
N ARG A 16 -23.43 -16.09 16.37
CA ARG A 16 -24.54 -15.77 15.48
C ARG A 16 -24.98 -14.32 15.67
N ARG A 17 -25.14 -13.61 14.55
CA ARG A 17 -25.54 -12.20 14.56
C ARG A 17 -27.05 -12.05 14.36
N ASN A 18 -27.64 -11.24 15.24
CA ASN A 18 -29.05 -10.86 15.14
C ASN A 18 -29.23 -9.86 13.98
N HIS A 19 -30.09 -10.21 13.03
CA HIS A 19 -30.51 -9.39 11.89
C HIS A 19 -31.95 -9.74 11.52
N LYS A 20 -32.63 -8.85 10.79
CA LYS A 20 -34.00 -9.05 10.33
C LYS A 20 -34.01 -9.89 9.06
N GLY A 21 -34.91 -10.88 8.97
CA GLY A 21 -35.05 -11.74 7.81
C GLY A 21 -34.02 -12.87 7.74
N SER A 22 -34.03 -13.63 6.64
CA SER A 22 -33.11 -14.74 6.39
C SER A 22 -31.75 -14.29 5.82
N VAL A 23 -31.73 -13.17 5.09
CA VAL A 23 -30.52 -12.65 4.44
C VAL A 23 -29.89 -11.56 5.31
N PRO A 24 -28.61 -11.71 5.70
CA PRO A 24 -27.92 -10.69 6.48
C PRO A 24 -27.61 -9.44 5.63
N PRO A 25 -27.44 -8.27 6.27
CA PRO A 25 -26.97 -7.08 5.57
C PRO A 25 -25.54 -7.29 5.06
N GLN A 26 -25.27 -6.87 3.82
CA GLN A 26 -23.98 -7.08 3.13
C GLN A 26 -22.82 -6.27 3.74
N SER A 27 -23.13 -5.25 4.54
CA SER A 27 -22.13 -4.52 5.33
C SER A 27 -22.31 -4.79 6.82
N PRO A 28 -21.31 -5.35 7.51
CA PRO A 28 -21.37 -5.53 8.94
C PRO A 28 -21.27 -4.20 9.70
N ARG A 29 -21.55 -4.26 11.00
CA ARG A 29 -21.47 -3.05 11.84
C ARG A 29 -20.05 -2.48 11.85
N LYS A 30 -19.93 -1.15 11.87
CA LYS A 30 -18.64 -0.45 11.87
C LYS A 30 -17.76 -0.82 13.07
N ALA A 31 -18.32 -0.80 14.28
CA ALA A 31 -17.61 -1.14 15.52
C ALA A 31 -18.56 -1.73 16.58
N CYS A 32 -18.03 -2.64 17.43
CA CYS A 32 -18.76 -3.19 18.58
C CYS A 32 -18.56 -2.44 19.89
N LEU A 33 -17.48 -1.67 20.02
CA LEU A 33 -17.24 -0.81 21.19
C LEU A 33 -17.60 0.63 20.82
N ARG A 34 -18.52 1.24 21.58
CA ARG A 34 -18.90 2.65 21.45
C ARG A 34 -18.53 3.35 22.75
N ARG A 35 -17.62 4.33 22.69
CA ARG A 35 -17.12 5.05 23.88
C ARG A 35 -16.68 4.11 25.02
N GLY A 36 -15.97 3.03 24.68
CA GLY A 36 -15.48 2.03 25.65
C GLY A 36 -16.51 0.99 26.12
N ARG A 37 -17.80 1.17 25.83
CA ARG A 37 -18.85 0.19 26.21
C ARG A 37 -19.16 -0.77 25.05
N PRO A 38 -19.26 -2.09 25.30
CA PRO A 38 -19.65 -3.05 24.27
C PRO A 38 -21.14 -2.91 23.93
N VAL A 39 -21.48 -3.16 22.67
CA VAL A 39 -22.87 -3.36 22.22
C VAL A 39 -23.38 -4.70 22.77
N GLY A 40 -24.70 -4.87 22.95
CA GLY A 40 -25.30 -6.05 23.58
C GLY A 40 -24.83 -7.41 23.04
N ASN A 41 -24.78 -7.60 21.71
CA ASN A 41 -24.18 -8.80 21.09
C ASN A 41 -22.87 -8.41 20.37
N PRO A 42 -21.72 -8.32 21.06
CA PRO A 42 -20.43 -7.90 20.50
C PRO A 42 -19.81 -8.98 19.60
N CYS A 43 -18.80 -8.62 18.79
CA CYS A 43 -18.14 -9.58 17.91
C CYS A 43 -17.32 -10.63 18.70
N PRO A 44 -16.96 -11.80 18.12
CA PRO A 44 -16.17 -12.82 18.82
C PRO A 44 -14.87 -12.28 19.44
N ILE A 45 -14.16 -11.42 18.70
CA ILE A 45 -12.93 -10.75 19.15
C ILE A 45 -13.21 -9.67 20.21
N CYS A 46 -14.37 -9.01 20.11
CA CYS A 46 -14.72 -7.86 20.92
C CYS A 46 -15.33 -8.25 22.28
N ARG A 47 -15.87 -9.46 22.38
CA ARG A 47 -16.45 -10.02 23.60
C ARG A 47 -15.36 -10.32 24.63
N ASP A 48 -14.26 -10.90 24.15
CA ASP A 48 -13.22 -11.48 24.97
C ASP A 48 -11.95 -10.60 24.91
N ARG A 49 -11.62 -9.93 26.02
CA ARG A 49 -10.51 -8.95 26.08
C ARG A 49 -9.12 -9.58 25.91
N ASN A 50 -9.01 -10.88 26.19
CA ASN A 50 -7.77 -11.63 26.11
C ASN A 50 -7.40 -11.97 24.66
N LEU A 51 -8.32 -11.77 23.70
CA LEU A 51 -8.08 -12.04 22.29
C LEU A 51 -7.52 -10.81 21.57
N LEU A 52 -6.21 -10.61 21.70
CA LEU A 52 -5.49 -9.51 21.06
C LEU A 52 -5.11 -9.85 19.62
N VAL A 53 -5.57 -9.00 18.68
CA VAL A 53 -5.24 -9.10 17.25
C VAL A 53 -3.89 -8.43 17.01
N ASP A 54 -2.83 -9.24 17.02
CA ASP A 54 -1.46 -8.85 16.75
C ASP A 54 -0.86 -9.75 15.66
N PHE A 55 0.10 -9.24 14.88
CA PHE A 55 0.84 -10.00 13.87
C PHE A 55 1.64 -11.18 14.45
N ARG A 56 2.04 -11.11 15.73
CA ARG A 56 2.75 -12.17 16.45
C ARG A 56 1.88 -13.41 16.70
N ASN A 57 0.55 -13.25 16.74
CA ASN A 57 -0.39 -14.30 17.10
C ASN A 57 -0.84 -15.07 15.85
N VAL A 58 0.10 -15.76 15.20
CA VAL A 58 -0.16 -16.50 13.94
C VAL A 58 -1.29 -17.53 14.09
N LYS A 59 -1.35 -18.27 15.21
CA LYS A 59 -2.41 -19.25 15.49
C LYS A 59 -3.82 -18.64 15.57
N LEU A 60 -3.93 -17.36 15.91
CA LEU A 60 -5.21 -16.65 15.91
C LEU A 60 -5.56 -16.17 14.51
N LEU A 61 -4.60 -15.57 13.81
CA LEU A 61 -4.79 -15.01 12.47
C LEU A 61 -5.15 -16.09 11.45
N ASP A 62 -4.52 -17.26 11.54
CA ASP A 62 -4.74 -18.40 10.65
C ASP A 62 -6.20 -18.90 10.65
N GLN A 63 -6.91 -18.79 11.79
CA GLN A 63 -8.33 -19.14 11.90
C GLN A 63 -9.26 -18.26 11.06
N PHE A 64 -8.80 -17.09 10.63
CA PHE A 64 -9.56 -16.16 9.81
C PHE A 64 -9.18 -16.24 8.32
N ILE A 65 -8.30 -17.15 7.95
CA ILE A 65 -7.83 -17.39 6.58
C ILE A 65 -8.38 -18.73 6.11
N CYS A 66 -8.78 -18.81 4.83
CA CYS A 66 -9.17 -20.08 4.23
C CYS A 66 -7.93 -20.97 4.06
N PRO A 67 -7.92 -22.22 4.56
CA PRO A 67 -6.75 -23.10 4.49
C PRO A 67 -6.34 -23.50 3.07
N HIS A 68 -7.28 -23.44 2.10
CA HIS A 68 -7.00 -23.81 0.71
C HIS A 68 -6.71 -22.61 -0.19
N SER A 69 -7.38 -21.48 0.05
CA SER A 69 -7.29 -20.31 -0.84
C SER A 69 -6.33 -19.23 -0.34
N GLY A 70 -6.01 -19.20 0.95
CA GLY A 70 -5.17 -18.14 1.54
C GLY A 70 -5.87 -16.78 1.63
N VAL A 71 -7.14 -16.71 1.24
CA VAL A 71 -7.97 -15.51 1.28
C VAL A 71 -8.56 -15.33 2.68
N ILE A 72 -8.55 -14.10 3.16
CA ILE A 72 -9.16 -13.72 4.44
C ILE A 72 -10.69 -13.85 4.32
N PHE A 73 -11.34 -14.52 5.29
CA PHE A 73 -12.80 -14.63 5.29
C PHE A 73 -13.48 -13.26 5.39
N HIS A 74 -14.55 -13.10 4.61
CA HIS A 74 -15.36 -11.88 4.66
C HIS A 74 -16.01 -11.71 6.06
N PRO A 75 -16.16 -10.49 6.58
CA PRO A 75 -16.77 -10.21 7.88
C PRO A 75 -18.20 -10.73 8.09
N ILE A 76 -18.95 -11.01 7.01
CA ILE A 76 -20.27 -11.63 7.11
C ILE A 76 -20.16 -13.09 7.59
N HIS A 77 -19.13 -13.81 7.11
CA HIS A 77 -18.89 -15.21 7.46
C HIS A 77 -18.38 -15.35 8.90
N THR A 78 -17.43 -14.50 9.29
CA THR A 78 -16.79 -14.53 10.62
C THR A 78 -17.56 -13.74 11.69
N GLY A 79 -18.51 -12.89 11.29
CA GLY A 79 -19.33 -12.08 12.22
C GLY A 79 -18.57 -10.97 12.95
N ILE A 80 -17.35 -10.64 12.53
CA ILE A 80 -16.55 -9.57 13.14
C ILE A 80 -17.03 -8.17 12.70
N CYS A 81 -16.77 -7.16 13.52
CA CYS A 81 -17.03 -5.78 13.12
C CYS A 81 -15.97 -5.28 12.14
N LEU A 82 -16.34 -4.31 11.29
CA LEU A 82 -15.44 -3.77 10.27
C LEU A 82 -14.14 -3.19 10.86
N LYS A 83 -14.21 -2.56 12.05
CA LYS A 83 -13.03 -2.06 12.76
C LYS A 83 -12.02 -3.17 13.06
N GLN A 84 -12.49 -4.31 13.56
CA GLN A 84 -11.60 -5.43 13.87
C GLN A 84 -11.16 -6.16 12.60
N HIS A 85 -12.01 -6.27 11.58
CA HIS A 85 -11.59 -6.82 10.30
C HIS A 85 -10.45 -6.02 9.67
N LYS A 86 -10.53 -4.69 9.67
CA LYS A 86 -9.44 -3.83 9.18
C LYS A 86 -8.14 -4.05 9.95
N ARG A 87 -8.22 -4.15 11.28
CA ARG A 87 -7.05 -4.45 12.13
C ARG A 87 -6.48 -5.84 11.86
N LEU A 88 -7.35 -6.83 11.64
CA LEU A 88 -6.98 -8.18 11.29
C LEU A 88 -6.25 -8.22 9.92
N SER A 89 -6.80 -7.57 8.90
CA SER A 89 -6.16 -7.46 7.58
C SER A 89 -4.81 -6.76 7.66
N GLN A 90 -4.68 -5.70 8.46
CA GLN A 90 -3.41 -5.02 8.72
C GLN A 90 -2.41 -5.93 9.44
N ALA A 91 -2.84 -6.67 10.47
CA ALA A 91 -1.99 -7.60 11.20
C ALA A 91 -1.54 -8.78 10.34
N ILE A 92 -2.39 -9.27 9.43
CA ILE A 92 -2.05 -10.33 8.47
C ILE A 92 -1.03 -9.79 7.45
N ALA A 93 -1.26 -8.61 6.88
CA ALA A 93 -0.32 -7.97 5.97
C ALA A 93 1.05 -7.78 6.66
N GLN A 94 1.07 -7.22 7.88
CA GLN A 94 2.29 -7.08 8.67
C GLN A 94 2.96 -8.43 8.95
N ALA A 95 2.19 -9.48 9.29
CA ALA A 95 2.75 -10.80 9.52
C ALA A 95 3.36 -11.42 8.24
N GLN A 96 2.78 -11.15 7.08
CA GLN A 96 3.31 -11.55 5.78
C GLN A 96 4.58 -10.75 5.44
N ASP A 97 4.59 -9.44 5.66
CA ASP A 97 5.76 -8.56 5.45
C ASP A 97 6.93 -8.92 6.38
N HIS A 98 6.64 -9.28 7.63
CA HIS A 98 7.64 -9.75 8.60
C HIS A 98 8.08 -11.19 8.34
N GLY A 99 7.33 -11.96 7.55
CA GLY A 99 7.77 -13.25 7.06
C GLY A 99 8.97 -13.02 6.16
N LYS A 100 10.17 -13.41 6.62
CA LYS A 100 11.34 -13.44 5.74
C LYS A 100 10.96 -14.30 4.54
N PRO A 101 10.91 -13.76 3.31
CA PRO A 101 10.79 -14.61 2.15
C PRO A 101 11.93 -15.61 2.29
N GLN A 102 11.61 -16.91 2.31
CA GLN A 102 12.64 -17.91 2.09
C GLN A 102 13.15 -17.58 0.70
N THR A 103 14.27 -16.84 0.64
CA THR A 103 15.01 -16.67 -0.58
C THR A 103 15.20 -18.08 -1.12
N PRO A 104 14.84 -18.37 -2.39
CA PRO A 104 15.15 -19.67 -2.95
C PRO A 104 16.62 -19.90 -2.67
N ASN A 105 16.92 -20.98 -1.95
CA ASN A 105 18.28 -21.32 -1.59
C ASN A 105 18.99 -21.58 -2.92
N LEU A 106 19.64 -20.53 -3.45
CA LEU A 106 20.47 -20.56 -4.64
C LEU A 106 21.75 -21.30 -4.25
N ASN A 107 21.59 -22.60 -3.99
CA ASN A 107 22.71 -23.52 -4.00
C ASN A 107 23.35 -23.36 -5.38
N HIS A 108 24.61 -22.94 -5.39
CA HIS A 108 25.47 -22.49 -6.50
C HIS A 108 25.65 -23.47 -7.69
N SER A 109 24.72 -24.41 -7.91
CA SER A 109 24.80 -25.44 -8.95
C SER A 109 23.55 -25.52 -9.85
N GLN A 110 22.52 -24.68 -9.66
CA GLN A 110 21.39 -24.62 -10.58
C GLN A 110 21.61 -23.53 -11.64
N PRO A 111 21.57 -23.88 -12.95
CA PRO A 111 21.69 -22.90 -14.01
C PRO A 111 20.45 -22.01 -14.08
N CYS A 112 20.66 -20.76 -14.48
CA CYS A 112 19.71 -19.63 -14.42
C CYS A 112 18.38 -19.87 -15.16
N TRP A 113 18.30 -20.90 -16.00
CA TRP A 113 17.15 -21.25 -16.83
C TRP A 113 16.28 -22.36 -16.21
N ALA A 114 16.69 -22.96 -15.09
CA ALA A 114 15.91 -24.02 -14.46
C ALA A 114 14.70 -23.42 -13.71
N PRO A 115 13.46 -23.88 -13.98
CA PRO A 115 12.30 -23.41 -13.23
C PRO A 115 12.42 -23.83 -11.76
N PRO A 116 12.23 -22.92 -10.79
CA PRO A 116 12.25 -23.27 -9.38
C PRO A 116 11.12 -24.25 -9.06
N LYS A 117 11.43 -25.32 -8.33
CA LYS A 117 10.39 -26.26 -7.86
C LYS A 117 9.40 -25.52 -6.96
N PRO A 118 8.08 -25.75 -7.07
CA PRO A 118 7.11 -25.17 -6.15
C PRO A 118 7.47 -25.61 -4.73
N PHE A 119 7.85 -24.63 -3.91
CA PHE A 119 8.36 -24.85 -2.56
C PHE A 119 7.18 -25.17 -1.62
N ASN A 120 6.77 -26.43 -1.60
CA ASN A 120 5.80 -26.94 -0.63
C ASN A 120 6.56 -27.50 0.58
N LEU A 121 6.98 -26.65 1.51
CA LEU A 121 7.27 -27.12 2.87
C LEU A 121 6.91 -26.04 3.91
N PRO A 122 6.05 -26.34 4.89
CA PRO A 122 5.62 -25.38 5.89
C PRO A 122 6.74 -25.13 6.90
N SER A 123 7.18 -23.87 7.03
CA SER A 123 7.96 -23.45 8.21
C SER A 123 7.01 -23.16 9.37
N PRO A 124 7.22 -23.75 10.56
CA PRO A 124 6.35 -23.54 11.70
C PRO A 124 6.56 -22.12 12.25
N GLY A 125 5.58 -21.25 12.04
CA GLY A 125 5.51 -19.95 12.73
C GLY A 125 5.25 -18.71 11.86
N LEU A 126 4.99 -18.86 10.57
CA LEU A 126 4.66 -17.75 9.67
C LEU A 126 3.31 -18.00 8.98
N LEU A 127 2.53 -16.94 8.78
CA LEU A 127 1.31 -17.05 7.97
C LEU A 127 1.70 -17.38 6.54
N TRP A 128 1.11 -18.45 6.01
CA TRP A 128 1.39 -18.89 4.66
C TRP A 128 0.86 -17.86 3.65
N LEU A 129 1.69 -17.54 2.65
CA LEU A 129 1.31 -16.73 1.49
C LEU A 129 1.84 -17.44 0.25
N GLN A 130 0.95 -17.73 -0.70
CA GLN A 130 1.37 -18.20 -2.02
C GLN A 130 1.86 -17.01 -2.84
N VAL A 131 3.17 -16.87 -2.96
CA VAL A 131 3.79 -15.90 -3.87
C VAL A 131 4.12 -16.65 -5.17
N PRO A 132 3.46 -16.36 -6.30
CA PRO A 132 3.81 -16.97 -7.56
C PRO A 132 5.21 -16.52 -7.97
N PHE A 133 5.97 -17.44 -8.58
CA PHE A 133 7.17 -17.04 -9.29
C PHE A 133 6.78 -16.16 -10.48
N VAL A 134 7.29 -14.95 -10.51
CA VAL A 134 7.14 -14.04 -11.65
C VAL A 134 8.47 -14.04 -12.40
N PRO A 135 8.52 -14.54 -13.64
CA PRO A 135 9.75 -14.51 -14.42
C PRO A 135 10.15 -13.06 -14.64
N VAL A 136 11.46 -12.82 -14.64
CA VAL A 136 12.02 -11.53 -15.05
C VAL A 136 11.64 -11.34 -16.53
N PRO A 137 11.13 -10.16 -16.95
CA PRO A 137 10.88 -9.88 -18.36
C PRO A 137 12.13 -10.19 -19.19
N GLU A 138 11.96 -10.84 -20.35
CA GLU A 138 13.03 -11.05 -21.32
C GLU A 138 13.31 -9.73 -22.05
N GLU A 139 13.91 -8.77 -21.34
CA GLU A 139 14.37 -7.50 -21.90
C GLU A 139 15.89 -7.42 -21.82
N ASP A 140 16.50 -6.64 -22.72
CA ASP A 140 17.92 -6.34 -22.66
C ASP A 140 18.18 -5.41 -21.46
N PHE A 141 18.62 -5.97 -20.33
CA PHE A 141 19.03 -5.23 -19.12
C PHE A 141 20.36 -4.47 -19.31
N SER A 142 20.56 -3.87 -20.47
CA SER A 142 21.74 -3.10 -20.82
C SER A 142 21.58 -1.65 -20.36
N ASN A 143 22.44 -1.21 -19.43
CA ASN A 143 22.50 0.18 -19.00
C ASN A 143 23.26 1.10 -19.99
N GLN A 144 23.41 0.67 -21.24
CA GLN A 144 24.12 1.45 -22.27
C GLN A 144 23.25 2.57 -22.87
N HIS A 145 21.94 2.55 -22.64
CA HIS A 145 21.05 3.59 -23.14
C HIS A 145 21.34 4.94 -22.46
N ALA A 146 21.38 6.02 -23.25
CA ALA A 146 21.74 7.36 -22.78
C ALA A 146 20.81 7.92 -21.68
N ALA A 147 19.59 7.38 -21.55
CA ALA A 147 18.67 7.76 -20.47
C ALA A 147 19.11 7.26 -19.07
N VAL A 148 19.88 6.17 -19.01
CA VAL A 148 20.41 5.61 -17.76
C VAL A 148 21.87 6.03 -17.55
N GLY A 149 22.59 6.28 -18.65
CA GLY A 149 23.95 6.81 -18.64
C GLY A 149 24.05 8.29 -18.30
N LYS A 150 25.29 8.79 -18.16
CA LYS A 150 25.54 10.23 -18.02
C LYS A 150 25.34 10.92 -19.36
N THR A 151 24.33 11.79 -19.46
CA THR A 151 24.15 12.66 -20.62
C THR A 151 25.23 13.74 -20.61
N PRO A 152 25.96 13.95 -21.72
CA PRO A 152 26.93 15.05 -21.79
C PRO A 152 26.21 16.39 -21.61
N PRO A 153 26.75 17.32 -20.79
CA PRO A 153 26.09 18.60 -20.54
C PRO A 153 26.02 19.43 -21.83
N ALA A 154 24.85 19.98 -22.10
CA ALA A 154 24.65 20.90 -23.21
C ALA A 154 25.57 22.13 -23.05
N PRO A 155 26.00 22.79 -24.14
CA PRO A 155 26.86 23.97 -24.06
C PRO A 155 26.33 25.06 -23.13
N ALA A 156 25.01 25.30 -23.14
CA ALA A 156 24.34 26.28 -22.29
C ALA A 156 24.36 25.93 -20.79
N LEU A 157 24.62 24.67 -20.42
CA LEU A 157 24.71 24.20 -19.03
C LEU A 157 26.15 23.97 -18.56
N ARG A 158 27.15 24.38 -19.36
CA ARG A 158 28.57 24.27 -18.96
C ARG A 158 28.96 25.30 -17.91
N GLU A 159 28.31 26.47 -17.94
CA GLU A 159 28.49 27.51 -16.94
C GLU A 159 27.37 27.44 -15.89
N PRO A 160 27.70 27.48 -14.59
CA PRO A 160 26.70 27.43 -13.54
C PRO A 160 25.82 28.69 -13.57
N GLY A 161 24.50 28.50 -13.70
CA GLY A 161 23.51 29.57 -13.62
C GLY A 161 22.97 30.07 -14.97
N GLN A 162 23.49 29.58 -16.10
CA GLN A 162 22.99 29.96 -17.41
C GLN A 162 21.73 29.19 -17.80
N ALA A 163 20.71 29.91 -18.25
CA ALA A 163 19.47 29.29 -18.71
C ALA A 163 19.66 28.58 -20.06
N TRP A 164 18.88 27.52 -20.31
CA TRP A 164 18.97 26.74 -21.54
C TRP A 164 18.71 27.57 -22.81
N TYR A 165 17.79 28.53 -22.70
CA TYR A 165 17.51 29.49 -23.77
C TYR A 165 17.65 30.93 -23.24
N PRO A 166 18.14 31.87 -24.07
CA PRO A 166 18.35 33.26 -23.65
C PRO A 166 17.08 33.99 -23.17
N TRP A 167 15.90 33.57 -23.63
CA TRP A 167 14.62 34.21 -23.32
C TRP A 167 13.99 33.73 -22.00
N TYR A 168 14.62 32.79 -21.29
CA TYR A 168 14.27 32.47 -19.91
C TYR A 168 14.77 33.54 -18.94
N GLU A 169 15.87 34.22 -19.27
CA GLU A 169 16.36 35.36 -18.51
C GLU A 169 15.53 36.59 -18.86
N TRP A 170 15.16 37.37 -17.83
CA TRP A 170 14.40 38.60 -18.04
C TRP A 170 15.26 39.63 -18.78
N GLN A 171 14.78 40.04 -19.95
CA GLN A 171 15.39 41.09 -20.76
C GLN A 171 14.44 42.29 -20.78
N GLN A 172 14.94 43.47 -20.41
CA GLN A 172 14.12 44.68 -20.40
C GLN A 172 13.76 45.09 -21.85
N PRO A 173 12.45 45.14 -22.21
CA PRO A 173 12.05 45.51 -23.56
C PRO A 173 12.36 46.99 -23.87
N PRO A 174 12.58 47.36 -25.13
CA PRO A 174 12.81 48.75 -25.52
C PRO A 174 11.62 49.65 -25.13
N ALA A 175 11.91 50.84 -24.57
CA ALA A 175 10.89 51.76 -24.08
C ALA A 175 9.85 52.17 -25.15
N ALA A 176 10.25 52.23 -26.42
CA ALA A 176 9.35 52.53 -27.54
C ALA A 176 8.27 51.45 -27.73
N GLU A 177 8.60 50.18 -27.54
CA GLU A 177 7.65 49.07 -27.66
C GLU A 177 6.73 48.99 -26.45
N VAL A 178 7.27 49.25 -25.26
CA VAL A 178 6.47 49.40 -24.04
C VAL A 178 5.46 50.54 -24.19
N ALA A 179 5.87 51.69 -24.75
CA ALA A 179 4.96 52.81 -25.02
C ALA A 179 3.88 52.45 -26.06
N ARG A 180 4.23 51.70 -27.12
CA ARG A 180 3.26 51.19 -28.11
C ARG A 180 2.23 50.27 -27.44
N MET A 181 2.67 49.33 -26.60
CA MET A 181 1.78 48.42 -25.87
C MET A 181 0.91 49.15 -24.85
N ARG A 182 1.46 50.14 -24.14
CA ARG A 182 0.70 50.99 -23.20
C ARG A 182 -0.40 51.80 -23.90
N ARG A 183 -0.16 52.25 -25.14
CA ARG A 183 -1.19 52.92 -25.95
C ARG A 183 -2.28 51.95 -26.41
N LEU A 184 -1.90 50.78 -26.91
CA LEU A 184 -2.83 49.77 -27.42
C LEU A 184 -3.76 49.22 -26.32
N TYR A 185 -3.23 49.02 -25.12
CA TYR A 185 -3.95 48.42 -24.00
C TYR A 185 -4.31 49.39 -22.87
N ARG A 186 -4.35 50.71 -23.15
CA ARG A 186 -4.48 51.78 -22.15
C ARG A 186 -5.57 51.56 -21.07
N GLY A 187 -6.71 50.95 -21.43
CA GLY A 187 -7.83 50.69 -20.51
C GLY A 187 -7.75 49.39 -19.71
N PHE A 188 -6.74 48.54 -19.93
CA PHE A 188 -6.65 47.19 -19.37
C PHE A 188 -5.29 46.87 -18.72
N LEU A 189 -4.44 47.88 -18.51
CA LEU A 189 -3.15 47.69 -17.86
C LEU A 189 -3.32 47.56 -16.33
N LYS A 190 -2.55 46.65 -15.72
CA LYS A 190 -2.46 46.52 -14.26
C LYS A 190 -1.38 47.46 -13.72
N GLU A 191 -1.63 48.07 -12.55
CA GLU A 191 -0.78 49.14 -11.98
C GLU A 191 0.51 48.66 -11.32
N ASP A 192 0.59 47.40 -10.89
CA ASP A 192 1.69 46.91 -10.03
C ASP A 192 2.42 45.71 -10.64
N TYR A 193 3.41 45.96 -11.51
CA TYR A 193 4.47 44.99 -11.77
C TYR A 193 5.81 45.62 -11.42
N PRO A 194 6.63 45.00 -10.54
CA PRO A 194 7.93 45.55 -10.19
C PRO A 194 8.81 45.64 -11.43
N ASP A 195 9.47 46.79 -11.63
CA ASP A 195 10.42 47.00 -12.75
C ASP A 195 11.68 46.13 -12.60
N THR A 196 11.90 45.52 -11.44
CA THR A 196 12.99 44.59 -11.18
C THR A 196 12.53 43.14 -11.29
N PRO A 197 13.23 42.29 -12.06
CA PRO A 197 12.90 40.87 -12.17
C PRO A 197 13.02 40.16 -10.80
N PRO A 198 12.23 39.11 -10.55
CA PRO A 198 12.43 38.26 -9.38
C PRO A 198 13.84 37.64 -9.43
N SER A 199 14.53 37.68 -8.28
CA SER A 199 15.84 37.05 -8.08
C SER A 199 15.74 35.54 -7.96
#